data_AF-A0A931LHQ8-F1
#
_entry.id   AF-A0A931LHQ8-F1
#
_cell.length_a   1.000
_cell.length_b   1.000
_cell.length_c   1.000
_cell.angle_alpha   90.00
_cell.angle_beta   90.00
_cell.angle_gamma   90.00
#
_symmetry.space_group_name_H-M   'P 1'
#
loop_
_entity.id
_entity.type
_entity.pdbx_description
1 polymer ?
#
loop_
_entity_poly.entity_id
_entity_poly.type
_entity_poly.pdbx_seq_one_letter_code
_entity_poly.pdbx_strand_id
1 'polypeptide(L)'
;MNATFDQWLKVLGLVGAMASFIWGVYQWRVKSDHELTQARYEAARLVASRKIEATKPFLERQLKLYTDASQIAAVLATTRDGAERAKATKRFWELYWGELALVENEAVETAMVALGDALQRNSPPPELQQLSLRLARACRISLDRSWGIHAWTSPDEAAR
;
A
#
# COMPACT_ATOMS: atom_id res chain seq x y z
N MET A 1 29.48 76.50 -7.93
CA MET A 1 28.23 75.72 -8.05
C MET A 1 28.46 74.21 -7.82
N ASN A 2 29.45 73.81 -7.00
CA ASN A 2 29.92 72.41 -6.93
C ASN A 2 29.61 71.70 -5.60
N ALA A 3 29.35 72.44 -4.51
CA ALA A 3 29.11 71.86 -3.19
C ALA A 3 27.70 71.23 -3.05
N THR A 4 26.69 71.82 -3.70
CA THR A 4 25.30 71.35 -3.62
C THR A 4 25.07 70.09 -4.44
N PHE A 5 25.76 69.93 -5.58
CA PHE A 5 25.66 68.74 -6.43
C PHE A 5 26.31 67.50 -5.79
N ASP A 6 27.47 67.67 -5.16
CA ASP A 6 28.17 66.58 -4.45
C ASP A 6 27.39 66.12 -3.19
N GLN A 7 26.76 67.05 -2.46
CA GLN A 7 25.83 66.68 -1.38
C GLN A 7 24.60 65.92 -1.90
N TRP A 8 24.06 66.31 -3.06
CA TRP A 8 22.91 65.64 -3.67
C TRP A 8 23.23 64.18 -4.06
N LEU A 9 24.43 63.93 -4.61
CA LEU A 9 24.90 62.59 -4.97
C LEU A 9 25.05 61.68 -3.73
N LYS A 10 25.56 62.22 -2.62
CA LYS A 10 25.69 61.46 -1.36
C LYS A 10 24.33 61.08 -0.77
N VAL A 11 23.37 62.00 -0.79
CA VAL A 11 22.00 61.75 -0.31
C VAL A 11 21.29 60.72 -1.19
N LEU A 12 21.43 60.81 -2.51
CA LEU A 12 20.89 59.82 -3.45
C LEU A 12 21.41 58.40 -3.18
N GLY A 13 22.72 58.25 -2.95
CA GLY A 13 23.32 56.95 -2.63
C GLY A 13 22.78 56.37 -1.33
N LEU A 14 22.61 57.21 -0.30
CA LEU A 14 22.07 56.80 1.00
C LEU A 14 20.59 56.37 0.90
N VAL A 15 19.77 57.14 0.18
CA VAL A 15 18.36 56.82 -0.06
C VAL A 15 18.21 55.55 -0.89
N GLY A 16 19.05 55.35 -1.91
CA GLY A 16 19.08 54.12 -2.71
C GLY A 16 19.39 52.88 -1.87
N ALA A 17 20.35 52.99 -0.94
CA ALA A 17 20.68 51.91 -0.01
C ALA A 17 19.55 51.61 0.99
N MET A 18 18.87 52.64 1.49
CA MET A 18 17.69 52.45 2.34
C MET A 18 16.54 51.78 1.60
N ALA A 19 16.28 52.20 0.36
CA ALA A 19 15.22 51.62 -0.48
C ALA A 19 15.50 50.13 -0.80
N SER A 20 16.74 49.77 -1.13
CA SER A 20 17.10 48.37 -1.40
C SER A 20 17.01 47.49 -0.14
N PHE A 21 17.37 48.02 1.02
CA PHE A 21 17.21 47.32 2.30
C PHE A 21 15.73 47.08 2.63
N ILE A 22 14.88 48.11 2.51
CA ILE A 22 13.43 47.99 2.75
C ILE A 22 12.80 46.98 1.79
N TRP A 23 13.18 47.01 0.51
CA TRP A 23 12.72 46.04 -0.50
C TRP A 23 13.13 44.61 -0.13
N GLY A 24 14.38 44.40 0.30
CA GLY A 24 14.86 43.10 0.75
C GLY A 24 14.09 42.56 1.95
N VAL A 25 13.82 43.39 2.97
CA VAL A 25 13.02 43.01 4.15
C VAL A 25 11.57 42.69 3.77
N TYR A 26 10.98 43.46 2.86
CA TYR A 26 9.64 43.19 2.33
C TYR A 26 9.59 41.84 1.62
N GLN A 27 10.53 41.58 0.71
CA GLN A 27 10.61 40.28 0.01
C GLN A 27 10.84 39.13 0.98
N TRP A 28 11.72 39.28 1.98
CA TRP A 28 11.95 38.25 2.97
C TRP A 28 10.70 37.92 3.78
N ARG A 29 9.94 38.93 4.21
CA ARG A 29 8.66 38.73 4.92
C ARG A 29 7.64 37.98 4.08
N VAL A 30 7.53 38.31 2.80
CA VAL A 30 6.59 37.64 1.88
C VAL A 30 7.07 36.23 1.53
N LYS A 31 8.37 36.02 1.33
CA LYS A 31 8.96 34.73 0.94
C LYS A 31 8.93 33.70 2.06
N SER A 32 9.15 34.12 3.31
CA SER A 32 9.22 33.23 4.47
C SER A 32 7.92 32.45 4.72
N ASP A 33 6.76 33.02 4.40
CA ASP A 33 5.46 32.35 4.64
C ASP A 33 5.18 31.26 3.59
N HIS A 34 5.59 31.51 2.34
CA HIS A 34 5.49 30.51 1.26
C HIS A 34 6.45 29.33 1.45
N GLU A 35 7.68 29.58 1.92
CA GLU A 35 8.67 28.53 2.18
C GLU A 35 8.21 27.58 3.30
N LEU A 36 7.64 28.11 4.40
CA LEU A 36 7.08 27.29 5.48
C LEU A 36 5.90 26.44 5.02
N THR A 37 5.03 27.03 4.20
CA THR A 37 3.86 26.35 3.67
C THR A 37 4.27 25.24 2.70
N GLN A 38 5.20 25.49 1.80
CA GLN A 38 5.77 24.47 0.89
C GLN A 38 6.47 23.35 1.67
N ALA A 39 7.31 23.68 2.65
CA ALA A 39 7.98 22.69 3.48
C ALA A 39 6.97 21.80 4.24
N ARG A 40 5.85 22.37 4.71
CA ARG A 40 4.77 21.59 5.33
C ARG A 40 4.07 20.67 4.34
N TYR A 41 3.77 21.14 3.13
CA TYR A 41 3.17 20.30 2.08
C TYR A 41 4.11 19.16 1.66
N GLU A 42 5.39 19.43 1.49
CA GLU A 42 6.40 18.43 1.18
C GLU A 42 6.54 17.41 2.32
N ALA A 43 6.62 17.87 3.57
CA ALA A 43 6.66 16.98 4.72
C ALA A 43 5.41 16.08 4.80
N ALA A 44 4.22 16.63 4.55
CA ALA A 44 2.97 15.85 4.53
C ALA A 44 2.97 14.81 3.39
N ARG A 45 3.42 15.18 2.19
CA ARG A 45 3.54 14.25 1.06
C ARG A 45 4.57 13.16 1.32
N LEU A 46 5.72 13.49 1.92
CA LEU A 46 6.74 12.52 2.28
C LEU A 46 6.23 11.52 3.31
N VAL A 47 5.50 11.99 4.34
CA VAL A 47 4.87 11.10 5.32
C VAL A 47 3.82 10.19 4.65
N ALA A 48 3.00 10.71 3.74
CA ALA A 48 2.04 9.90 2.99
C ALA A 48 2.73 8.84 2.11
N SER A 49 3.77 9.22 1.38
CA SER A 49 4.55 8.30 0.54
C SER A 49 5.20 7.20 1.37
N ARG A 50 5.84 7.56 2.49
CA ARG A 50 6.47 6.60 3.40
C ARG A 50 5.48 5.60 3.97
N LYS A 51 4.25 6.03 4.28
CA LYS A 51 3.19 5.12 4.72
C LYS A 51 2.85 4.10 3.63
N ILE A 52 2.64 4.55 2.39
CA ILE A 52 2.36 3.65 1.26
C ILE A 52 3.50 2.66 1.04
N GLU A 53 4.75 3.15 1.03
CA GLU A 53 5.95 2.33 0.86
C GLU A 53 6.14 1.34 2.00
N ALA A 54 5.84 1.73 3.24
CA ALA A 54 5.92 0.84 4.40
C ALA A 54 4.85 -0.27 4.39
N THR A 55 3.66 -0.02 3.82
CA THR A 55 2.60 -1.03 3.72
C THR A 55 2.81 -1.99 2.54
N LYS A 56 3.54 -1.56 1.50
CA LYS A 56 3.76 -2.34 0.29
C LYS A 56 4.30 -3.78 0.54
N PRO A 57 5.33 -4.00 1.37
CA PRO A 57 5.82 -5.36 1.66
C PRO A 57 4.75 -6.29 2.24
N PHE A 58 3.88 -5.76 3.09
CA PHE A 58 2.77 -6.52 3.66
C PHE A 58 1.77 -6.91 2.58
N LEU A 59 1.34 -5.96 1.73
CA LEU A 59 0.37 -6.22 0.67
C LEU A 59 0.89 -7.20 -0.39
N GLU A 60 2.16 -7.10 -0.75
CA GLU A 60 2.83 -8.05 -1.66
C GLU A 60 2.91 -9.45 -1.05
N ARG A 61 3.26 -9.54 0.24
CA ARG A 61 3.29 -10.82 0.96
C ARG A 61 1.90 -11.44 1.06
N GLN A 62 0.89 -10.63 1.35
CA GLN A 62 -0.51 -11.06 1.41
C GLN A 62 -0.98 -11.61 0.06
N LEU A 63 -0.75 -10.87 -1.03
CA LEU A 63 -1.09 -11.32 -2.39
C LEU A 63 -0.40 -12.63 -2.75
N LYS A 64 0.90 -12.75 -2.46
CA LYS A 64 1.65 -13.99 -2.72
C LYS A 64 1.05 -15.18 -1.97
N LEU A 65 0.88 -15.06 -0.66
CA LEU A 65 0.42 -16.17 0.18
C LEU A 65 -1.01 -16.58 -0.13
N TYR A 66 -1.88 -15.62 -0.44
CA TYR A 66 -3.25 -15.91 -0.85
C TYR A 66 -3.31 -16.59 -2.22
N THR A 67 -2.42 -16.22 -3.14
CA THR A 67 -2.29 -16.90 -4.43
C THR A 67 -1.81 -18.34 -4.24
N ASP A 68 -0.78 -18.54 -3.42
CA ASP A 68 -0.26 -19.87 -3.07
C ASP A 68 -1.36 -20.74 -2.44
N ALA A 69 -2.11 -20.21 -1.46
CA ALA A 69 -3.20 -20.92 -0.80
C ALA A 69 -4.33 -21.31 -1.78
N SER A 70 -4.74 -20.37 -2.66
CA SER A 70 -5.76 -20.63 -3.67
C SER A 70 -5.34 -21.69 -4.68
N GLN A 71 -4.07 -21.67 -5.12
CA GLN A 71 -3.53 -22.66 -6.06
C GLN A 71 -3.49 -24.05 -5.43
N ILE A 72 -2.99 -24.16 -4.19
CA ILE A 72 -2.91 -25.44 -3.48
C ILE A 72 -4.30 -26.02 -3.23
N ALA A 73 -5.27 -25.19 -2.82
CA ALA A 73 -6.65 -25.61 -2.66
C ALA A 73 -7.27 -26.11 -3.99
N ALA A 74 -6.96 -25.46 -5.11
CA ALA A 74 -7.40 -25.92 -6.42
C ALA A 74 -6.81 -27.29 -6.80
N VAL A 75 -5.51 -27.50 -6.54
CA VAL A 75 -4.86 -28.80 -6.79
C VAL A 75 -5.51 -29.89 -5.92
N LEU A 76 -5.67 -29.66 -4.62
CA LEU A 76 -6.29 -30.62 -3.69
C LEU A 76 -7.73 -31.00 -4.08
N ALA A 77 -8.46 -30.06 -4.67
CA ALA A 77 -9.84 -30.25 -5.10
C ALA A 77 -10.00 -30.97 -6.45
N THR A 78 -8.95 -31.02 -7.28
CA THR A 78 -9.07 -31.44 -8.69
C THR A 78 -8.15 -32.60 -9.07
N THR A 79 -6.96 -32.71 -8.45
CA THR A 79 -5.99 -33.74 -8.84
C THR A 79 -6.45 -35.14 -8.43
N ARG A 80 -6.14 -36.10 -9.29
CA ARG A 80 -6.27 -37.54 -9.04
C ARG A 80 -4.92 -38.21 -8.82
N ASP A 81 -3.82 -37.50 -9.06
CA ASP A 81 -2.47 -37.99 -8.83
C ASP A 81 -2.17 -37.97 -7.33
N GLY A 82 -1.91 -39.15 -6.76
CA GLY A 82 -1.59 -39.30 -5.35
C GLY A 82 -0.29 -38.60 -4.93
N ALA A 83 0.72 -38.56 -5.80
CA ALA A 83 1.99 -37.90 -5.51
C ALA A 83 1.83 -36.37 -5.48
N GLU A 84 1.11 -35.83 -6.46
CA GLU A 84 0.78 -34.41 -6.51
C GLU A 84 -0.10 -34.00 -5.31
N ARG A 85 -1.12 -34.82 -4.99
CA ARG A 85 -1.99 -34.59 -3.83
C ARG A 85 -1.22 -34.59 -2.52
N ALA A 86 -0.29 -35.52 -2.33
CA ALA A 86 0.54 -35.57 -1.12
C ALA A 86 1.41 -34.32 -0.97
N LYS A 87 2.05 -33.87 -2.07
CA LYS A 87 2.82 -32.63 -2.10
C LYS A 87 1.96 -31.41 -1.77
N ALA A 88 0.78 -31.30 -2.39
CA ALA A 88 -0.15 -30.21 -2.13
C ALA A 88 -0.67 -30.23 -0.69
N THR A 89 -0.93 -31.42 -0.13
CA THR A 89 -1.38 -31.57 1.27
C THR A 89 -0.32 -31.10 2.24
N LYS A 90 0.95 -31.47 2.03
CA LYS A 90 2.07 -30.98 2.84
C LYS A 90 2.14 -29.45 2.80
N ARG A 91 2.11 -28.86 1.60
CA ARG A 91 2.18 -27.41 1.42
C ARG A 91 0.98 -26.68 2.03
N PHE A 92 -0.21 -27.26 1.95
CA PHE A 92 -1.40 -26.72 2.60
C PHE A 92 -1.20 -26.57 4.11
N TRP A 93 -0.70 -27.62 4.78
CA TRP A 93 -0.46 -27.57 6.22
C TRP A 93 0.71 -26.66 6.61
N GLU A 94 1.74 -26.52 5.76
CA GLU A 94 2.80 -25.51 5.95
C GLU A 94 2.27 -24.08 5.89
N LEU A 95 1.31 -23.80 5.00
CA LEU A 95 0.64 -22.50 4.94
C LEU A 95 -0.25 -22.30 6.17
N TYR A 96 -1.10 -23.28 6.48
CA TYR A 96 -2.07 -23.26 7.57
C TYR A 96 -1.42 -23.01 8.93
N TRP A 97 -0.35 -23.74 9.26
CA TRP A 97 0.33 -23.62 10.55
C TRP A 97 1.52 -22.66 10.53
N GLY A 98 1.71 -21.91 9.45
CA GLY A 98 2.92 -21.15 9.20
C GLY A 98 2.65 -19.77 8.66
N GLU A 99 3.14 -19.53 7.45
CA GLU A 99 3.29 -18.16 6.93
C GLU A 99 1.97 -17.45 6.60
N LEU A 100 0.86 -18.18 6.41
CA LEU A 100 -0.44 -17.56 6.11
C LEU A 100 -0.99 -16.76 7.30
N ALA A 101 -0.73 -17.21 8.53
CA ALA A 101 -1.12 -16.54 9.77
C ALA A 101 -0.55 -15.11 9.92
N LEU A 102 0.49 -14.77 9.14
CA LEU A 102 1.07 -13.42 9.14
C LEU A 102 0.19 -12.37 8.44
N VAL A 103 -0.72 -12.80 7.56
CA VAL A 103 -1.43 -11.92 6.62
C VAL A 103 -2.92 -12.18 6.52
N GLU A 104 -3.39 -13.31 7.05
CA GLU A 104 -4.79 -13.70 6.96
C GLU A 104 -5.70 -12.88 7.88
N ASN A 105 -6.97 -12.82 7.48
CA ASN A 105 -8.03 -12.35 8.34
C ASN A 105 -8.93 -13.53 8.73
N GLU A 106 -9.84 -13.29 9.68
CA GLU A 106 -10.77 -14.29 10.21
C GLU A 106 -11.54 -15.05 9.10
N ALA A 107 -11.91 -14.37 8.01
CA ALA A 107 -12.65 -14.99 6.90
C ALA A 107 -11.79 -15.97 6.10
N VAL A 108 -10.51 -15.67 5.90
CA VAL A 108 -9.54 -16.56 5.22
C VAL A 108 -9.20 -17.73 6.13
N GLU A 109 -8.91 -17.46 7.41
CA GLU A 109 -8.65 -18.48 8.42
C GLU A 109 -9.82 -19.47 8.48
N THR A 110 -11.05 -18.99 8.61
CA THR A 110 -12.26 -19.84 8.64
C THR A 110 -12.38 -20.72 7.39
N ALA A 111 -12.04 -20.18 6.21
CA ALA A 111 -12.09 -20.94 4.97
C ALA A 111 -10.97 -22.00 4.90
N MET A 112 -9.78 -21.70 5.42
CA MET A 112 -8.67 -22.63 5.56
C MET A 112 -9.01 -23.77 6.53
N VAL A 113 -9.60 -23.46 7.70
CA VAL A 113 -10.06 -24.46 8.68
C VAL A 113 -11.06 -25.41 8.03
N ALA A 114 -12.10 -24.87 7.38
CA ALA A 114 -13.13 -25.69 6.74
C ALA A 114 -12.54 -26.63 5.67
N LEU A 115 -11.56 -26.16 4.89
CA LEU A 115 -10.85 -26.99 3.92
C LEU A 115 -9.98 -28.06 4.62
N GLY A 116 -9.26 -27.69 5.68
CA GLY A 116 -8.45 -28.61 6.48
C GLY A 116 -9.29 -29.74 7.09
N ASP A 117 -10.44 -29.41 7.67
CA ASP A 117 -11.38 -30.38 8.23
C ASP A 117 -11.93 -31.34 7.16
N ALA A 118 -12.23 -30.83 5.97
CA ALA A 118 -12.66 -31.65 4.84
C ALA A 118 -11.54 -32.59 4.35
N LEU A 119 -10.28 -32.14 4.35
CA LEU A 119 -9.14 -32.99 4.01
C LEU A 119 -8.94 -34.11 5.04
N GLN A 120 -9.01 -33.80 6.33
CA GLN A 120 -8.88 -34.79 7.40
C GLN A 120 -10.00 -35.84 7.37
N ARG A 121 -11.22 -35.45 6.99
CA ARG A 121 -12.36 -36.35 6.80
C ARG A 121 -12.32 -37.13 5.48
N ASN A 122 -11.33 -36.91 4.61
CA ASN A 122 -11.30 -37.44 3.25
C ASN A 122 -12.59 -37.15 2.47
N SER A 123 -13.09 -35.91 2.56
CA SER A 123 -14.29 -35.45 1.87
C SER A 123 -14.21 -35.67 0.35
N PRO A 124 -15.37 -35.92 -0.30
CA PRO A 124 -15.42 -36.18 -1.72
C PRO A 124 -15.05 -34.92 -2.54
N PRO A 125 -14.60 -35.08 -3.81
CA PRO A 125 -14.15 -33.97 -4.65
C PRO A 125 -15.11 -32.77 -4.75
N PRO A 126 -16.45 -32.95 -4.89
CA PRO A 126 -17.37 -31.80 -4.97
C PRO A 126 -17.32 -30.87 -3.74
N GLU A 127 -17.16 -31.42 -2.53
CA GLU A 127 -17.04 -30.63 -1.30
C GLU A 127 -15.72 -29.86 -1.29
N LEU A 128 -14.62 -30.52 -1.65
CA LEU A 128 -13.29 -29.88 -1.73
C LEU A 128 -13.26 -28.75 -2.79
N GLN A 129 -13.94 -28.95 -3.92
CA GLN A 129 -14.07 -27.92 -4.97
C GLN A 129 -14.83 -26.70 -4.47
N GLN A 130 -15.94 -26.91 -3.77
CA GLN A 130 -16.71 -25.81 -3.20
C GLN A 130 -15.90 -25.05 -2.14
N LEU A 131 -15.18 -25.75 -1.26
CA LEU A 131 -14.35 -25.14 -0.23
C LEU A 131 -13.14 -24.40 -0.82
N SER A 132 -12.54 -24.94 -1.89
CA SER A 132 -11.48 -24.27 -2.65
C SER A 132 -11.95 -22.93 -3.24
N LEU A 133 -13.14 -22.90 -3.86
CA LEU A 133 -13.73 -21.65 -4.36
C LEU A 133 -14.08 -20.67 -3.24
N ARG A 134 -14.53 -21.18 -2.08
CA ARG A 134 -14.82 -20.36 -0.90
C ARG A 134 -13.55 -19.71 -0.35
N LEU A 135 -12.44 -20.43 -0.29
CA LEU A 135 -11.14 -19.88 0.11
C LEU A 135 -10.67 -18.78 -0.86
N ALA A 136 -10.71 -19.06 -2.17
CA ALA A 136 -10.37 -18.06 -3.18
C ALA A 136 -11.21 -16.78 -3.04
N ARG A 137 -12.52 -16.93 -2.78
CA ARG A 137 -13.42 -15.79 -2.54
C ARG A 137 -13.07 -15.02 -1.27
N ALA A 138 -12.73 -15.71 -0.18
CA ALA A 138 -12.32 -15.08 1.07
C ALA A 138 -11.03 -14.27 0.88
N CYS A 139 -10.03 -14.85 0.21
CA CYS A 139 -8.78 -14.17 -0.17
C CYS A 139 -9.05 -12.90 -0.98
N ARG A 140 -9.92 -13.00 -2.00
CA ARG A 140 -10.30 -11.86 -2.87
C ARG A 140 -10.94 -10.72 -2.08
N ILE A 141 -11.89 -11.02 -1.19
CA ILE A 141 -12.53 -10.01 -0.33
C ILE A 141 -11.52 -9.40 0.66
N SER A 142 -10.62 -10.22 1.21
CA SER A 142 -9.59 -9.75 2.13
C SER A 142 -8.58 -8.82 1.45
N LEU A 143 -8.17 -9.12 0.21
CA LEU A 143 -7.30 -8.24 -0.59
C LEU A 143 -8.01 -6.92 -0.87
N ASP A 144 -9.27 -6.96 -1.26
CA ASP A 144 -10.05 -5.75 -1.52
C ASP A 144 -10.04 -4.77 -0.35
N ARG A 145 -10.33 -5.29 0.85
CA ARG A 145 -10.33 -4.51 2.09
C ARG A 145 -8.93 -3.98 2.45
N SER A 146 -7.90 -4.79 2.27
CA SER A 146 -6.53 -4.41 2.66
C SER A 146 -5.92 -3.40 1.68
N TRP A 147 -6.30 -3.44 0.40
CA TRP A 147 -5.79 -2.58 -0.66
C TRP A 147 -6.62 -1.31 -0.83
N GLY A 148 -7.92 -1.32 -0.47
CA GLY A 148 -8.78 -0.15 -0.48
C GLY A 148 -9.15 0.37 -1.87
N ILE A 149 -9.05 -0.47 -2.91
CA ILE A 149 -9.25 -0.07 -4.32
C ILE A 149 -10.49 -0.67 -4.99
N HIS A 150 -11.27 -1.53 -4.31
CA HIS A 150 -12.48 -2.22 -4.82
C HIS A 150 -12.34 -3.08 -6.09
N ALA A 151 -11.17 -3.05 -6.74
CA ALA A 151 -10.87 -3.74 -7.99
C ALA A 151 -10.86 -5.27 -7.85
N TRP A 152 -10.66 -5.80 -6.64
CA TRP A 152 -10.63 -7.24 -6.43
C TRP A 152 -12.04 -7.83 -6.37
N THR A 153 -12.99 -7.12 -5.74
CA THR A 153 -14.39 -7.54 -5.69
C THR A 153 -15.20 -7.13 -6.92
N SER A 154 -14.86 -5.99 -7.54
CA SER A 154 -15.55 -5.42 -8.71
C SER A 154 -14.60 -5.18 -9.90
N PRO A 155 -14.00 -6.24 -10.47
CA PRO A 155 -12.99 -6.08 -11.53
C PRO A 155 -13.55 -5.42 -12.81
N ASP A 156 -14.80 -5.69 -13.16
CA ASP A 156 -15.45 -5.13 -14.36
C ASP A 156 -15.72 -3.62 -14.26
N GLU A 157 -15.79 -3.08 -13.03
CA GLU A 157 -15.93 -1.64 -12.77
C GLU A 157 -14.57 -0.95 -12.79
N ALA A 158 -13.53 -1.59 -12.24
CA ALA A 158 -12.17 -1.04 -12.18
C ALA A 158 -11.45 -1.01 -13.54
N ALA A 159 -11.89 -1.82 -14.51
CA ALA A 159 -11.31 -1.89 -15.85
C ALA A 159 -11.91 -0.88 -16.86
N ARG A 160 -12.90 -0.07 -16.45
CA ARG A 160 -13.54 0.97 -17.28
C ARG A 160 -12.85 2.31 -17.12
#